data_AF-A0A933QIQ3-F1
#
_entry.id   AF-A0A933QIQ3-F1
#
_cell.length_a   1.000
_cell.length_b   1.000
_cell.length_c   1.000
_cell.angle_alpha   90.00
_cell.angle_beta   90.00
_cell.angle_gamma   90.00
#
_symmetry.space_group_name_H-M   'P 1'
#
loop_
_entity.id
_entity.type
_entity.pdbx_description
1 polymer ?
#
loop_
_entity_poly.entity_id
_entity_poly.type
_entity_poly.pdbx_seq_one_letter_code
_entity_poly.pdbx_strand_id
1 'polypeptide(L)'
;ADFSSHTSDISTIDGKIKIELGTYSGGTFTADSAKSPITIEIPTESSSLDEIRDEINAVNAGVRASVVYVGKNAGGTDVYKLSLTAKDTGAANSMRITVMDSNDVVLTDNTGLAQLSYDPTKTAGTGNEYDIKVPAQDARLTIDGIDLTRGSNTITDAITGVTLSLLKEADTTLTITKDSASVKSALQAFVKAYNDVNTLAHDLSAYSSDTKTASVLTGDSGVRSLQTALRQMIGYSVEPATLSVRNLSAIGIAMQRDGSL
;
A
#
# COMPACT_ATOMS: atom_id res chain seq x y z
N ALA A 1 -15.72 20.83 -15.96
CA ALA A 1 -17.11 21.33 -16.08
C ALA A 1 -17.69 21.77 -14.74
N ASP A 2 -18.64 22.70 -14.79
CA ASP A 2 -19.25 23.37 -13.63
C ASP A 2 -20.76 23.05 -13.63
N PHE A 3 -21.24 22.37 -12.60
CA PHE A 3 -22.63 21.89 -12.52
C PHE A 3 -23.38 22.58 -11.40
N SER A 4 -24.63 23.00 -11.65
CA SER A 4 -25.44 23.72 -10.66
C SER A 4 -26.03 22.83 -9.55
N SER A 5 -25.94 21.52 -9.70
CA SER A 5 -26.44 20.51 -8.77
C SER A 5 -25.62 19.23 -8.93
N HIS A 6 -25.44 18.49 -7.83
CA HIS A 6 -24.76 17.18 -7.85
C HIS A 6 -25.71 15.99 -7.96
N THR A 7 -27.01 16.20 -7.70
CA THR A 7 -28.07 15.17 -7.74
C THR A 7 -28.98 15.30 -8.95
N SER A 8 -28.84 16.36 -9.74
CA SER A 8 -29.61 16.51 -10.96
C SER A 8 -28.95 15.74 -12.09
N ASP A 9 -29.77 15.06 -12.88
CA ASP A 9 -29.34 14.36 -14.09
C ASP A 9 -28.59 15.31 -15.02
N ILE A 10 -27.39 14.90 -15.42
CA ILE A 10 -26.58 15.67 -16.37
C ILE A 10 -26.80 15.19 -17.81
N SER A 11 -27.47 14.05 -18.01
CA SER A 11 -27.78 13.50 -19.33
C SER A 11 -29.25 13.20 -19.48
N THR A 12 -29.75 13.36 -20.70
CA THR A 12 -31.09 12.87 -21.10
C THR A 12 -31.01 11.65 -22.02
N ILE A 13 -29.80 11.16 -22.29
CA ILE A 13 -29.52 9.97 -23.10
C ILE A 13 -28.59 9.02 -22.35
N ASP A 14 -28.70 7.72 -22.66
CA ASP A 14 -27.72 6.73 -22.24
C ASP A 14 -26.37 7.05 -22.90
N GLY A 15 -25.30 6.89 -22.13
CA GLY A 15 -23.95 7.13 -22.61
C GLY A 15 -22.93 6.23 -21.93
N LYS A 16 -21.67 6.43 -22.31
CA LYS A 16 -20.54 5.65 -21.80
C LYS A 16 -19.38 6.56 -21.48
N ILE A 17 -18.68 6.27 -20.39
CA ILE A 17 -17.43 6.91 -20.01
C ILE A 17 -16.31 5.88 -20.13
N LYS A 18 -15.42 6.09 -21.09
CA LYS A 18 -14.21 5.29 -21.26
C LYS A 18 -13.03 6.01 -20.62
N ILE A 19 -12.37 5.34 -19.66
CA ILE A 19 -11.19 5.83 -18.97
C ILE A 19 -9.97 5.03 -19.43
N GLU A 20 -8.93 5.74 -19.84
CA GLU A 20 -7.67 5.19 -20.27
C GLU A 20 -6.53 5.81 -19.45
N LEU A 21 -5.61 4.97 -18.98
CA LEU A 21 -4.38 5.40 -18.32
C LEU A 21 -3.20 5.22 -19.27
N GLY A 22 -2.25 6.14 -19.23
CA GLY A 22 -1.12 6.15 -20.14
C GLY A 22 -0.14 7.26 -19.86
N THR A 23 0.71 7.54 -20.85
CA THR A 23 1.71 8.60 -20.78
C THR A 23 1.31 9.73 -21.71
N TYR A 24 1.25 10.95 -21.17
CA TYR A 24 1.14 12.16 -21.98
C TYR A 24 2.49 12.87 -22.04
N SER A 25 3.08 12.95 -23.23
CA SER A 25 4.37 13.61 -23.43
C SER A 25 4.46 14.21 -24.84
N GLY A 26 5.02 15.42 -24.95
CA GLY A 26 5.24 16.08 -26.24
C GLY A 26 3.97 16.28 -27.07
N GLY A 27 2.81 16.49 -26.43
CA GLY A 27 1.52 16.67 -27.12
C GLY A 27 0.83 15.38 -27.57
N THR A 28 1.39 14.21 -27.25
CA THR A 28 0.81 12.91 -27.61
C THR A 28 0.44 12.12 -26.37
N PHE A 29 -0.73 11.49 -26.39
CA PHE A 29 -1.15 10.51 -25.39
C PHE A 29 -0.94 9.09 -25.92
N THR A 30 -0.21 8.28 -25.17
CA THR A 30 -0.01 6.85 -25.45
C THR A 30 -0.62 6.03 -24.32
N ALA A 31 -1.66 5.26 -24.60
CA ALA A 31 -2.26 4.37 -23.62
C ALA A 31 -1.26 3.30 -23.16
N ASP A 32 -1.25 2.99 -21.86
CA ASP A 32 -0.40 1.95 -21.30
C ASP A 32 -0.99 0.58 -21.63
N SER A 33 -0.28 -0.21 -22.46
CA SER A 33 -0.73 -1.55 -22.86
C SER A 33 -0.93 -2.53 -21.70
N ALA A 34 -0.30 -2.29 -20.55
CA ALA A 34 -0.50 -3.10 -19.35
C ALA A 34 -1.81 -2.76 -18.61
N LYS A 35 -2.44 -1.62 -18.93
CA LYS A 35 -3.69 -1.15 -18.32
C LYS A 35 -4.79 -1.13 -19.37
N SER A 36 -5.66 -2.14 -19.30
CA SER A 36 -6.80 -2.20 -20.21
C SER A 36 -7.73 -1.00 -19.99
N PRO A 37 -8.21 -0.36 -21.06
CA PRO A 37 -9.18 0.72 -20.93
C PRO A 37 -10.48 0.18 -20.35
N ILE A 38 -11.13 0.96 -19.49
CA ILE A 38 -12.39 0.57 -18.85
C ILE A 38 -13.48 1.49 -19.34
N THR A 39 -14.58 0.88 -19.81
CA THR A 39 -15.78 1.57 -20.26
C THR A 39 -16.87 1.36 -19.23
N ILE A 40 -17.46 2.46 -18.78
CA ILE A 40 -18.51 2.51 -17.76
C ILE A 40 -19.78 2.93 -18.48
N GLU A 41 -20.82 2.13 -18.37
CA GLU A 41 -22.15 2.46 -18.90
C GLU A 41 -22.84 3.44 -17.93
N ILE A 42 -23.36 4.54 -18.46
CA ILE A 42 -24.07 5.58 -17.71
C ILE A 42 -25.50 5.65 -18.27
N PRO A 43 -26.46 4.95 -17.66
CA PRO A 43 -27.86 5.04 -18.07
C PRO A 43 -28.44 6.41 -17.70
N THR A 44 -29.51 6.84 -18.38
CA THR A 44 -30.19 8.12 -18.08
C THR A 44 -30.60 8.25 -16.61
N GLU A 45 -31.05 7.15 -16.01
CA GLU A 45 -31.52 7.05 -14.63
C GLU A 45 -30.38 7.09 -13.59
N SER A 46 -29.12 7.15 -14.02
CA SER A 46 -27.95 7.22 -13.13
C SER A 46 -26.92 8.20 -13.67
N SER A 47 -27.40 9.38 -14.09
CA SER A 47 -26.59 10.40 -14.75
C SER A 47 -26.31 11.62 -13.88
N SER A 48 -26.60 11.60 -12.58
CA SER A 48 -26.15 12.66 -11.68
C SER A 48 -24.65 12.55 -11.35
N LEU A 49 -24.04 13.61 -10.81
CA LEU A 49 -22.62 13.58 -10.44
C LEU A 49 -22.30 12.57 -9.33
N ASP A 50 -23.23 12.38 -8.39
CA ASP A 50 -23.08 11.40 -7.32
C ASP A 50 -23.10 9.97 -7.86
N GLU A 51 -24.02 9.67 -8.76
CA GLU A 51 -24.15 8.35 -9.37
C GLU A 51 -22.95 8.07 -10.28
N ILE A 52 -22.54 9.02 -11.11
CA ILE A 52 -21.36 8.86 -11.97
C ILE A 52 -20.08 8.65 -11.13
N ARG A 53 -19.94 9.37 -10.01
CA ARG A 53 -18.85 9.11 -9.05
C ARG A 53 -18.88 7.66 -8.56
N ASP A 54 -20.06 7.19 -8.17
CA ASP A 54 -20.22 5.86 -7.58
C ASP A 54 -19.97 4.76 -8.62
N GLU A 55 -20.46 4.92 -9.85
CA GLU A 55 -20.18 4.03 -10.98
C GLU A 55 -18.69 3.97 -11.33
N ILE A 56 -18.00 5.12 -11.40
CA ILE A 56 -16.54 5.16 -11.63
C ILE A 56 -15.77 4.44 -10.51
N ASN A 57 -16.18 4.65 -9.26
CA ASN A 57 -15.52 4.05 -8.11
C ASN A 57 -15.82 2.54 -7.99
N ALA A 58 -16.96 2.07 -8.47
CA ALA A 58 -17.37 0.65 -8.45
C ALA A 58 -16.53 -0.22 -9.40
N VAL A 59 -16.19 0.26 -10.59
CA VAL A 59 -15.49 -0.53 -11.63
C VAL A 59 -13.97 -0.65 -11.43
N ASN A 60 -13.41 -0.04 -10.38
CA ASN A 60 -11.97 0.00 -10.11
C ASN A 60 -11.12 0.39 -11.34
N ALA A 61 -11.48 1.50 -12.02
CA ALA A 61 -10.84 1.93 -13.26
C ALA A 61 -9.40 2.49 -13.13
N GLY A 62 -8.68 2.15 -12.05
CA GLY A 62 -7.38 2.75 -11.74
C GLY A 62 -7.45 4.23 -11.33
N VAL A 63 -8.67 4.76 -11.16
CA VAL A 63 -8.93 6.15 -10.78
C VAL A 63 -9.89 6.21 -9.58
N ARG A 64 -9.92 7.35 -8.90
CA ARG A 64 -10.87 7.70 -7.85
C ARG A 64 -11.64 8.93 -8.30
N ALA A 65 -12.96 8.86 -8.23
CA ALA A 65 -13.85 9.98 -8.47
C ALA A 65 -14.35 10.59 -7.15
N SER A 66 -14.51 11.91 -7.12
CA SER A 66 -15.10 12.65 -6.00
C SER A 66 -15.86 13.87 -6.52
N VAL A 67 -16.97 14.23 -5.87
CA VAL A 67 -17.73 15.45 -6.17
C VAL A 67 -17.29 16.54 -5.21
N VAL A 68 -16.91 17.70 -5.76
CA VAL A 68 -16.40 18.84 -5.00
C VAL A 68 -17.31 20.04 -5.19
N TYR A 69 -17.84 20.58 -4.10
CA TYR A 69 -18.51 21.88 -4.09
C TYR A 69 -17.47 23.00 -4.18
N VAL A 70 -17.58 23.86 -5.19
CA VAL A 70 -16.60 24.93 -5.47
C VAL A 70 -17.12 26.32 -5.12
N GLY A 71 -18.27 26.41 -4.45
CA GLY A 71 -18.90 27.68 -4.07
C GLY A 71 -19.99 28.11 -5.05
N LYS A 72 -20.32 29.41 -5.02
CA LYS A 72 -21.36 29.99 -5.88
C LYS A 72 -20.76 30.73 -7.07
N ASN A 73 -21.41 30.63 -8.23
CA ASN A 73 -21.06 31.45 -9.39
C ASN A 73 -21.48 32.93 -9.17
N ALA A 74 -21.12 33.81 -10.11
CA ALA A 74 -21.48 35.23 -10.06
C ALA A 74 -23.00 35.48 -10.02
N GLY A 75 -23.82 34.51 -10.42
CA GLY A 75 -25.29 34.53 -10.34
C GLY A 75 -25.88 33.98 -9.04
N GLY A 76 -25.04 33.57 -8.07
CA GLY A 76 -25.49 33.05 -6.77
C GLY A 76 -25.93 31.58 -6.78
N THR A 77 -25.74 30.86 -7.89
CA THR A 77 -26.02 29.42 -8.01
C THR A 77 -24.83 28.63 -7.48
N ASP A 78 -25.11 27.57 -6.71
CA ASP A 78 -24.10 26.61 -6.26
C ASP A 78 -23.42 25.95 -7.45
N VAL A 79 -22.14 25.63 -7.32
CA VAL A 79 -21.35 24.97 -8.37
C VAL A 79 -20.63 23.76 -7.79
N TYR A 80 -20.76 22.64 -8.49
CA TYR A 80 -20.14 21.37 -8.19
C TYR A 80 -19.27 20.93 -9.37
N LYS A 81 -18.16 20.24 -9.08
CA LYS A 81 -17.28 19.65 -10.08
C LYS A 81 -16.94 18.21 -9.73
N LEU A 82 -16.89 17.34 -10.73
CA LEU A 82 -16.33 16.01 -10.58
C LEU A 82 -14.80 16.09 -10.66
N SER A 83 -14.11 15.59 -9.64
CA SER A 83 -12.66 15.45 -9.60
C SER A 83 -12.28 13.99 -9.78
N LEU A 84 -11.37 13.72 -10.72
CA LEU A 84 -10.80 12.39 -10.92
C LEU A 84 -9.32 12.42 -10.60
N THR A 85 -8.83 11.39 -9.92
CA THR A 85 -7.41 11.24 -9.57
C THR A 85 -6.98 9.80 -9.82
N ALA A 86 -5.87 9.59 -10.51
CA ALA A 86 -5.29 8.26 -10.66
C ALA A 86 -4.95 7.66 -9.28
N LYS A 87 -5.15 6.35 -9.10
CA LYS A 87 -4.82 5.66 -7.84
C LYS A 87 -3.31 5.58 -7.61
N ASP A 88 -2.56 5.46 -8.70
CA ASP A 88 -1.11 5.34 -8.69
C ASP A 88 -0.44 6.60 -9.25
N THR A 89 0.75 6.92 -8.74
CA THR A 89 1.59 8.01 -9.24
C THR A 89 2.40 7.59 -10.47
N GLY A 90 3.12 8.53 -11.09
CA GLY A 90 3.99 8.24 -12.23
C GLY A 90 3.43 8.74 -13.56
N ALA A 91 4.30 9.06 -14.50
CA ALA A 91 3.94 9.65 -15.79
C ALA A 91 3.00 8.75 -16.62
N ALA A 92 3.13 7.42 -16.45
CA ALA A 92 2.27 6.39 -17.07
C ALA A 92 0.85 6.30 -16.47
N ASN A 93 0.51 7.16 -15.51
CA ASN A 93 -0.82 7.29 -14.92
C ASN A 93 -1.52 8.59 -15.32
N SER A 94 -1.11 9.20 -16.45
CA SER A 94 -1.89 10.25 -17.09
C SER A 94 -3.22 9.67 -17.58
N MET A 95 -4.29 10.45 -17.48
CA MET A 95 -5.64 10.00 -17.86
C MET A 95 -6.03 10.50 -19.26
N ARG A 96 -6.90 9.75 -19.93
CA ARG A 96 -7.77 10.21 -21.00
C ARG A 96 -9.19 9.68 -20.73
N ILE A 97 -10.17 10.55 -20.80
CA ILE A 97 -11.59 10.27 -20.58
C ILE A 97 -12.33 10.57 -21.89
N THR A 98 -12.83 9.53 -22.52
CA THR A 98 -13.66 9.65 -23.73
C THR A 98 -15.11 9.36 -23.35
N VAL A 99 -15.99 10.29 -23.67
CA VAL A 99 -17.43 10.13 -23.46
C VAL A 99 -18.08 9.78 -24.79
N MET A 100 -18.96 8.79 -24.77
CA MET A 100 -19.68 8.29 -25.94
C MET A 100 -21.17 8.20 -25.65
N ASP A 101 -22.00 8.17 -26.69
CA ASP A 101 -23.40 7.74 -26.57
C ASP A 101 -23.51 6.22 -26.46
N SER A 102 -24.74 5.72 -26.33
CA SER A 102 -25.05 4.28 -26.29
C SER A 102 -24.63 3.50 -27.55
N ASN A 103 -24.41 4.19 -28.68
CA ASN A 103 -23.97 3.62 -29.96
C ASN A 103 -22.45 3.75 -30.20
N ASP A 104 -21.67 4.03 -29.14
CA ASP A 104 -20.22 4.22 -29.19
C ASP A 104 -19.75 5.41 -30.05
N VAL A 105 -20.64 6.39 -30.28
CA VAL A 105 -20.29 7.65 -30.95
C VAL A 105 -19.70 8.61 -29.92
N VAL A 106 -18.47 9.07 -30.16
CA VAL A 106 -17.80 10.04 -29.27
C VAL A 106 -18.56 11.36 -29.26
N LEU A 107 -18.91 11.83 -28.06
CA LEU A 107 -19.59 13.10 -27.85
C LEU A 107 -18.56 14.22 -27.67
N THR A 108 -18.66 15.28 -28.48
CA THR A 108 -17.71 16.42 -28.48
C THR A 108 -18.40 17.77 -28.43
N ASP A 109 -19.71 17.80 -28.21
CA ASP A 109 -20.54 19.00 -28.23
C ASP A 109 -20.47 19.83 -26.94
N ASN A 110 -19.73 19.35 -25.94
CA ASN A 110 -19.59 19.95 -24.61
C ASN A 110 -20.94 20.19 -23.90
N THR A 111 -21.92 19.31 -24.17
CA THR A 111 -23.21 19.30 -23.45
C THR A 111 -23.42 17.97 -22.74
N GLY A 112 -24.21 18.01 -21.65
CA GLY A 112 -24.49 16.84 -20.82
C GLY A 112 -23.25 16.04 -20.41
N LEU A 113 -23.23 14.72 -20.69
CA LEU A 113 -22.08 13.86 -20.36
C LEU A 113 -20.80 14.30 -21.07
N ALA A 114 -20.85 14.93 -22.25
CA ALA A 114 -19.66 15.36 -22.98
C ALA A 114 -18.84 16.40 -22.20
N GLN A 115 -19.45 17.08 -21.22
CA GLN A 115 -18.78 17.97 -20.28
C GLN A 115 -17.80 17.24 -19.33
N LEU A 116 -17.89 15.90 -19.27
CA LEU A 116 -16.96 15.03 -18.54
C LEU A 116 -15.84 14.46 -19.42
N SER A 117 -15.71 14.91 -20.67
CA SER A 117 -14.63 14.47 -21.56
C SER A 117 -13.31 15.16 -21.24
N TYR A 118 -12.23 14.41 -21.35
CA TYR A 118 -10.87 14.89 -21.16
C TYR A 118 -9.89 14.14 -22.07
N ASP A 119 -9.46 14.79 -23.13
CA ASP A 119 -8.35 14.34 -23.96
C ASP A 119 -7.25 15.40 -23.95
N PRO A 120 -6.06 15.11 -23.38
CA PRO A 120 -4.98 16.08 -23.30
C PRO A 120 -4.42 16.49 -24.67
N THR A 121 -4.78 15.78 -25.75
CA THR A 121 -4.41 16.13 -27.14
C THR A 121 -5.38 17.10 -27.81
N LYS A 122 -6.53 17.40 -27.18
CA LYS A 122 -7.59 18.26 -27.72
C LYS A 122 -7.58 19.66 -27.11
N THR A 123 -8.22 20.60 -27.80
CA THR A 123 -8.43 21.96 -27.30
C THR A 123 -9.66 22.00 -26.38
N ALA A 124 -9.63 22.86 -25.36
CA ALA A 124 -10.79 23.09 -24.50
C ALA A 124 -12.05 23.44 -25.32
N GLY A 125 -13.19 22.88 -24.94
CA GLY A 125 -14.45 23.00 -25.68
C GLY A 125 -14.64 21.99 -26.82
N THR A 126 -13.67 21.11 -27.09
CA THR A 126 -13.74 20.07 -28.14
C THR A 126 -13.40 18.67 -27.62
N GLY A 127 -13.57 18.44 -26.31
CA GLY A 127 -13.23 17.16 -25.67
C GLY A 127 -12.16 17.26 -24.59
N ASN A 128 -11.84 18.47 -24.12
CA ASN A 128 -10.83 18.71 -23.08
C ASN A 128 -11.41 19.66 -22.03
N GLU A 129 -12.42 19.18 -21.30
CA GLU A 129 -13.27 20.00 -20.42
C GLU A 129 -12.82 19.99 -18.95
N TYR A 130 -11.72 19.28 -18.67
CA TYR A 130 -11.07 19.22 -17.38
C TYR A 130 -9.85 20.14 -17.32
N ASP A 131 -9.65 20.73 -16.15
CA ASP A 131 -8.44 21.45 -15.82
C ASP A 131 -7.50 20.55 -15.00
N ILE A 132 -6.28 20.34 -15.50
CA ILE A 132 -5.29 19.50 -14.82
C ILE A 132 -4.70 20.29 -13.66
N LYS A 133 -5.05 19.91 -12.42
CA LYS A 133 -4.47 20.55 -11.23
C LYS A 133 -3.10 20.01 -10.86
N VAL A 134 -2.86 18.72 -11.06
CA VAL A 134 -1.59 18.06 -10.76
C VAL A 134 -1.27 17.09 -11.91
N PRO A 135 -0.25 17.37 -12.73
CA PRO A 135 0.14 16.45 -13.79
C PRO A 135 0.80 15.20 -13.20
N ALA A 136 0.59 14.06 -13.85
CA ALA A 136 1.23 12.81 -13.47
C ALA A 136 2.73 12.88 -13.80
N GLN A 137 3.59 12.62 -12.81
CA GLN A 137 5.04 12.69 -12.95
C GLN A 137 5.71 11.51 -12.25
N ASP A 138 6.82 11.04 -12.81
CA ASP A 138 7.68 10.07 -12.17
C ASP A 138 8.57 10.74 -11.11
N ALA A 139 8.85 10.01 -10.04
CA ALA A 139 9.90 10.37 -9.09
C ALA A 139 11.27 10.28 -9.78
N ARG A 140 12.07 11.33 -9.62
CA ARG A 140 13.47 11.40 -10.08
C ARG A 140 14.36 11.56 -8.87
N LEU A 141 15.39 10.72 -8.79
CA LEU A 141 16.33 10.72 -7.68
C LEU A 141 17.70 10.28 -8.18
N THR A 142 18.74 10.70 -7.47
CA THR A 142 20.12 10.30 -7.73
C THR A 142 20.66 9.58 -6.51
N ILE A 143 21.18 8.37 -6.68
CA ILE A 143 21.82 7.57 -5.62
C ILE A 143 23.27 7.38 -6.00
N ASP A 144 24.20 7.87 -5.17
CA ASP A 144 25.64 7.78 -5.41
C ASP A 144 26.09 8.26 -6.81
N GLY A 145 25.39 9.27 -7.35
CA GLY A 145 25.65 9.84 -8.68
C GLY A 145 25.00 9.10 -9.85
N ILE A 146 24.20 8.06 -9.58
CA ILE A 146 23.42 7.33 -10.59
C ILE A 146 22.00 7.88 -10.59
N ASP A 147 21.51 8.29 -11.76
CA ASP A 147 20.13 8.78 -11.91
C ASP A 147 19.15 7.62 -12.01
N LEU A 148 18.06 7.72 -11.25
CA LEU A 148 16.94 6.79 -11.27
C LEU A 148 15.64 7.55 -11.51
N THR A 149 14.73 6.87 -12.21
CA THR A 149 13.35 7.32 -12.40
C THR A 149 12.42 6.18 -11.99
N ARG A 150 11.37 6.50 -11.22
CA ARG A 150 10.38 5.54 -10.73
C ARG A 150 8.99 6.14 -10.78
N GLY A 151 7.99 5.35 -11.13
CA GLY A 151 6.59 5.79 -11.11
C GLY A 151 6.03 6.00 -9.70
N SER A 152 6.71 5.51 -8.64
CA SER A 152 6.25 5.59 -7.25
C SER A 152 7.23 6.31 -6.35
N ASN A 153 6.69 6.99 -5.33
CA ASN A 153 7.46 7.54 -4.22
C ASN A 153 7.89 6.47 -3.20
N THR A 154 7.43 5.23 -3.33
CA THR A 154 7.92 4.08 -2.57
C THR A 154 8.77 3.21 -3.48
N ILE A 155 10.08 3.22 -3.26
CA ILE A 155 11.08 2.56 -4.09
C ILE A 155 11.67 1.38 -3.32
N THR A 156 11.49 0.17 -3.84
CA THR A 156 11.90 -1.09 -3.19
C THR A 156 13.02 -1.82 -3.93
N ASP A 157 13.39 -1.34 -5.12
CA ASP A 157 14.24 -2.04 -6.08
C ASP A 157 15.56 -1.31 -6.35
N ALA A 158 15.75 -0.09 -5.82
CA ALA A 158 16.96 0.70 -6.03
C ALA A 158 18.15 0.21 -5.21
N ILE A 159 17.92 -0.22 -3.96
CA ILE A 159 18.95 -0.75 -3.07
C ILE A 159 18.42 -2.07 -2.50
N THR A 160 19.18 -3.15 -2.65
CA THR A 160 18.76 -4.49 -2.19
C THR A 160 18.50 -4.49 -0.69
N GLY A 161 17.30 -4.90 -0.28
CA GLY A 161 16.89 -4.98 1.12
C GLY A 161 16.50 -3.63 1.76
N VAL A 162 16.37 -2.56 0.97
CA VAL A 162 15.97 -1.24 1.46
C VAL A 162 14.72 -0.77 0.73
N THR A 163 13.74 -0.29 1.49
CA THR A 163 12.59 0.44 0.97
C THR A 163 12.78 1.92 1.25
N LEU A 164 12.82 2.75 0.20
CA LEU A 164 12.89 4.19 0.29
C LEU A 164 11.49 4.80 0.12
N SER A 165 11.10 5.66 1.06
CA SER A 165 9.88 6.46 0.96
C SER A 165 10.24 7.93 0.73
N LEU A 166 9.96 8.42 -0.46
CA LEU A 166 10.22 9.80 -0.87
C LEU A 166 9.08 10.70 -0.40
N LEU A 167 9.41 11.67 0.46
CA LEU A 167 8.41 12.57 1.06
C LEU A 167 8.46 13.98 0.47
N LYS A 168 9.66 14.45 0.14
CA LYS A 168 9.94 15.75 -0.45
C LYS A 168 11.31 15.72 -1.11
N GLU A 169 11.55 16.65 -2.01
CA GLU A 169 12.87 16.87 -2.59
C GLU A 169 13.85 17.36 -1.53
N ALA A 170 14.99 16.69 -1.41
CA ALA A 170 16.09 17.07 -0.53
C ALA A 170 17.35 16.26 -0.87
N ASP A 171 18.51 16.87 -0.65
CA ASP A 171 19.77 16.14 -0.55
C ASP A 171 19.87 15.48 0.83
N THR A 172 20.19 14.19 0.87
CA THR A 172 20.30 13.44 2.12
C THR A 172 21.35 12.35 2.04
N THR A 173 21.83 11.91 3.20
CA THR A 173 22.72 10.76 3.34
C THR A 173 21.99 9.65 4.08
N LEU A 174 21.90 8.47 3.45
CA LEU A 174 21.36 7.27 4.07
C LEU A 174 22.50 6.45 4.68
N THR A 175 22.47 6.28 6.00
CA THR A 175 23.45 5.44 6.71
C THR A 175 22.79 4.14 7.14
N ILE A 176 23.28 3.01 6.64
CA ILE A 176 22.79 1.68 7.02
C ILE A 176 23.75 1.08 8.04
N THR A 177 23.23 0.77 9.24
CA THR A 177 23.99 0.15 10.32
C THR A 177 23.34 -1.15 10.77
N LYS A 178 24.15 -2.03 11.37
CA LYS A 178 23.64 -3.26 11.97
C LYS A 178 22.92 -2.92 13.27
N ASP A 179 21.66 -3.33 13.39
CA ASP A 179 20.89 -3.20 14.61
C ASP A 179 21.12 -4.39 15.56
N SER A 180 22.19 -4.31 16.35
CA SER A 180 22.48 -5.29 17.40
C SER A 180 21.55 -5.17 18.62
N ALA A 181 20.85 -4.05 18.77
CA ALA A 181 19.99 -3.79 19.93
C ALA A 181 18.71 -4.62 19.84
N SER A 182 18.04 -4.64 18.68
CA SER A 182 16.85 -5.48 18.47
C SER A 182 17.16 -6.97 18.64
N VAL A 183 18.32 -7.44 18.16
CA VAL A 183 18.77 -8.82 18.37
C VAL A 183 18.96 -9.11 19.86
N LYS A 184 19.61 -8.21 20.61
CA LYS A 184 19.79 -8.36 22.05
C LYS A 184 18.45 -8.41 22.79
N SER A 185 17.50 -7.53 22.45
CA SER A 185 16.16 -7.53 23.05
C SER A 185 15.41 -8.82 22.78
N ALA A 186 15.48 -9.35 21.55
CA ALA A 186 14.88 -10.63 21.20
C ALA A 186 15.50 -11.79 22.00
N LEU A 187 16.83 -11.81 22.15
CA LEU A 187 17.52 -12.81 22.96
C LEU A 187 17.14 -12.73 24.44
N GLN A 188 17.04 -11.53 25.01
CA GLN A 188 16.61 -11.34 26.40
C GLN A 188 15.16 -11.79 26.61
N ALA A 189 14.26 -11.47 25.68
CA ALA A 189 12.88 -11.94 25.73
C ALA A 189 12.79 -13.47 25.67
N PHE A 190 13.61 -14.09 24.81
CA PHE A 190 13.72 -15.55 24.73
C PHE A 190 14.25 -16.17 26.05
N VAL A 191 15.36 -15.66 26.59
CA VAL A 191 15.94 -16.13 27.87
C VAL A 191 14.91 -16.01 28.99
N LYS A 192 14.19 -14.89 29.06
CA LYS A 192 13.13 -14.70 30.05
C LYS A 192 12.03 -15.74 29.90
N ALA A 193 11.48 -15.91 28.69
CA ALA A 193 10.40 -16.85 28.45
C ALA A 193 10.81 -18.29 28.78
N TYR A 194 12.05 -18.67 28.45
CA TYR A 194 12.60 -19.96 28.83
C TYR A 194 12.70 -20.12 30.36
N ASN A 195 13.26 -19.12 31.06
CA ASN A 195 13.43 -19.17 32.51
C ASN A 195 12.09 -19.20 33.25
N ASP A 196 11.07 -18.47 32.75
CA ASP A 196 9.71 -18.50 33.27
C ASP A 196 9.11 -19.92 33.17
N VAL A 197 9.26 -20.59 32.02
CA VAL A 197 8.79 -21.98 31.81
C VAL A 197 9.59 -22.96 32.67
N ASN A 198 10.92 -22.81 32.75
CA ASN A 198 11.76 -23.69 33.57
C ASN A 198 11.35 -23.61 35.05
N THR A 199 11.10 -22.39 35.55
CA THR A 199 10.67 -22.14 36.93
C THR A 199 9.30 -22.78 37.18
N LEU A 200 8.33 -22.52 36.31
CA LEU A 200 6.99 -23.10 36.44
C LEU A 200 7.01 -24.63 36.40
N ALA A 201 7.78 -25.22 35.48
CA ALA A 201 7.93 -26.67 35.38
C ALA A 201 8.60 -27.26 36.62
N HIS A 202 9.62 -26.59 37.17
CA HIS A 202 10.26 -26.97 38.41
C HIS A 202 9.26 -26.92 39.58
N ASP A 203 8.57 -25.80 39.79
CA ASP A 203 7.65 -25.61 40.91
C ASP A 203 6.51 -26.64 40.92
N LEU A 204 5.99 -26.98 39.74
CA LEU A 204 4.92 -27.96 39.60
C LEU A 204 5.39 -29.41 39.72
N SER A 205 6.67 -29.73 39.50
CA SER A 205 7.18 -31.11 39.48
C SER A 205 8.16 -31.46 40.61
N ALA A 206 8.66 -30.47 41.34
CA ALA A 206 9.65 -30.66 42.38
C ALA A 206 9.13 -31.55 43.53
N TYR A 207 10.06 -32.26 44.16
CA TYR A 207 9.84 -32.96 45.42
C TYR A 207 10.72 -32.31 46.48
N SER A 208 10.12 -31.86 47.59
CA SER A 208 10.86 -31.29 48.71
C SER A 208 11.25 -32.41 49.67
N SER A 209 12.55 -32.68 49.80
CA SER A 209 13.08 -33.64 50.77
C SER A 209 12.87 -33.21 52.22
N ASP A 210 12.83 -31.91 52.47
CA ASP A 210 12.77 -31.33 53.81
C ASP A 210 11.38 -31.47 54.42
N THR A 211 10.35 -31.18 53.61
CA THR A 211 8.94 -31.34 54.01
C THR A 211 8.37 -32.70 53.63
N LYS A 212 9.13 -33.51 52.87
CA LYS A 212 8.71 -34.80 52.29
C LYS A 212 7.43 -34.68 51.43
N THR A 213 7.22 -33.52 50.81
CA THR A 213 6.02 -33.22 50.01
C THR A 213 6.32 -33.21 48.52
N ALA A 214 5.43 -33.84 47.74
CA ALA A 214 5.42 -33.79 46.29
C ALA A 214 4.56 -32.62 45.80
N SER A 215 4.99 -31.96 44.72
CA SER A 215 4.16 -31.02 43.95
C SER A 215 3.12 -31.77 43.09
N VAL A 216 2.16 -31.02 42.56
CA VAL A 216 0.99 -31.55 41.84
C VAL A 216 1.36 -32.44 40.65
N LEU A 217 2.49 -32.16 39.97
CA LEU A 217 2.97 -32.89 38.80
C LEU A 217 4.28 -33.65 39.07
N THR A 218 4.61 -33.95 40.34
CA THR A 218 5.78 -34.77 40.65
C THR A 218 5.65 -36.14 39.99
N GLY A 219 6.66 -36.53 39.20
CA GLY A 219 6.64 -37.79 38.49
C GLY A 219 5.90 -37.76 37.15
N ASP A 220 5.32 -36.63 36.74
CA ASP A 220 4.66 -36.48 35.45
C ASP A 220 5.64 -36.64 34.26
N SER A 221 5.22 -37.43 33.26
CA SER A 221 6.06 -37.72 32.09
C SER A 221 6.02 -36.63 31.02
N GLY A 222 4.93 -35.86 30.94
CA GLY A 222 4.79 -34.74 30.03
C GLY A 222 5.71 -33.58 30.41
N VAL A 223 5.76 -33.21 31.70
CA VAL A 223 6.67 -32.17 32.21
C VAL A 223 8.13 -32.54 31.95
N ARG A 224 8.52 -33.80 32.19
CA ARG A 224 9.89 -34.27 31.88
C ARG A 224 10.20 -34.23 30.38
N SER A 225 9.23 -34.59 29.54
CA SER A 225 9.40 -34.56 28.08
C SER A 225 9.57 -33.13 27.57
N LEU A 226 8.76 -32.19 28.08
CA LEU A 226 8.88 -30.77 27.78
C LEU A 226 10.25 -30.20 28.18
N GLN A 227 10.69 -30.46 29.42
CA GLN A 227 12.01 -30.04 29.89
C GLN A 227 13.16 -30.64 29.06
N THR A 228 12.98 -31.85 28.53
CA THR A 228 13.99 -32.49 27.66
C THR A 228 14.02 -31.82 26.29
N ALA A 229 12.86 -31.58 25.68
CA ALA A 229 12.74 -30.92 24.38
C ALA A 229 13.29 -29.49 24.41
N LEU A 230 12.99 -28.73 25.45
CA LEU A 230 13.52 -27.37 25.65
C LEU A 230 15.05 -27.38 25.78
N ARG A 231 15.61 -28.31 26.55
CA ARG A 231 17.08 -28.45 26.69
C ARG A 231 17.77 -28.83 25.38
N GLN A 232 17.16 -29.72 24.59
CA GLN A 232 17.68 -30.11 23.28
C GLN A 232 17.71 -28.92 22.30
N MET A 233 16.69 -28.05 22.35
CA MET A 233 16.64 -26.85 21.51
C MET A 233 17.77 -25.87 21.82
N ILE A 234 18.11 -25.65 23.08
CA ILE A 234 19.22 -24.77 23.49
C ILE A 234 20.58 -25.33 23.07
N GLY A 235 20.74 -26.66 23.14
CA GLY A 235 21.96 -27.35 22.73
C GLY A 235 22.15 -27.48 21.21
N TYR A 236 21.15 -27.07 20.42
CA TYR A 236 21.21 -27.18 18.97
C TYR A 236 22.30 -26.29 18.39
N SER A 237 23.10 -26.85 17.48
CA SER A 237 24.14 -26.12 16.75
C SER A 237 23.73 -25.99 15.29
N VAL A 238 23.68 -24.77 14.78
CA VAL A 238 23.30 -24.52 13.39
C VAL A 238 24.43 -24.92 12.43
N GLU A 239 24.04 -25.38 11.24
CA GLU A 239 24.92 -25.62 10.09
C GLU A 239 24.90 -24.39 9.14
N PRO A 240 25.95 -24.18 8.32
CA PRO A 240 27.16 -24.98 8.18
C PRO A 240 28.17 -24.78 9.33
N ALA A 241 29.02 -25.79 9.56
CA ALA A 241 30.10 -25.74 10.55
C ALA A 241 31.10 -24.57 10.40
N THR A 242 31.08 -23.87 9.25
CA THR A 242 31.92 -22.70 8.97
C THR A 242 31.41 -21.40 9.62
N LEU A 243 30.21 -21.41 10.22
CA LEU A 243 29.68 -20.23 10.93
C LEU A 243 30.49 -19.96 12.21
N SER A 244 30.82 -18.68 12.45
CA SER A 244 31.54 -18.24 13.65
C SER A 244 30.69 -18.29 14.93
N VAL A 245 29.37 -18.17 14.79
CA VAL A 245 28.39 -18.35 15.87
C VAL A 245 27.48 -19.50 15.50
N ARG A 246 27.59 -20.60 16.23
CA ARG A 246 26.84 -21.84 15.95
C ARG A 246 25.81 -22.21 17.00
N ASN A 247 25.98 -21.76 18.22
CA ASN A 247 25.12 -22.08 19.35
C ASN A 247 25.00 -20.89 20.29
N LEU A 248 24.00 -20.93 21.16
CA LEU A 248 23.73 -19.86 22.13
C LEU A 248 24.92 -19.62 23.08
N SER A 249 25.69 -20.66 23.40
CA SER A 249 26.90 -20.51 24.23
C SER A 249 27.99 -19.67 23.56
N ALA A 250 28.09 -19.69 22.22
CA ALA A 250 29.06 -18.87 21.48
C ALA A 250 28.76 -17.36 21.57
N ILE A 251 27.53 -16.99 21.95
CA ILE A 251 27.12 -15.61 22.21
C ILE A 251 26.89 -15.33 23.70
N GLY A 252 27.39 -16.20 24.58
CA GLY A 252 27.38 -16.02 26.03
C GLY A 252 26.09 -16.43 26.73
N ILE A 253 25.17 -17.13 26.07
CA ILE A 253 23.96 -17.68 26.68
C ILE A 253 24.20 -19.17 26.94
N ALA A 254 24.37 -19.55 28.21
CA ALA A 254 24.75 -20.92 28.60
C ALA A 254 23.83 -21.46 29.69
N MET A 255 23.53 -22.74 29.62
CA MET A 255 22.67 -23.41 30.59
C MET A 255 23.39 -23.59 31.93
N GLN A 256 22.71 -23.23 33.01
CA GLN A 256 23.15 -23.43 34.38
C GLN A 256 22.75 -24.83 34.89
N ARG A 257 23.28 -25.23 36.06
CA ARG A 257 23.01 -26.54 36.66
C ARG A 257 21.54 -26.77 37.04
N ASP A 258 20.81 -25.70 37.32
CA ASP A 258 19.38 -25.71 37.62
C ASP A 258 18.49 -25.73 36.36
N GLY A 259 19.11 -25.76 35.18
CA GLY A 259 18.41 -25.78 33.89
C GLY A 259 18.01 -24.40 33.37
N SER A 260 18.30 -23.30 34.08
CA SER A 260 18.10 -21.92 33.61
C SER A 260 19.16 -21.49 32.57
N LEU A 261 18.90 -20.39 31.87
CA LEU A 261 19.82 -19.71 30.94
C LEU A 261 20.33 -18.39 31.51
#